data_AF-A0A7K0YED2-F1
#
_entry.id   AF-A0A7K0YED2-F1
#
_cell.length_a   1.000
_cell.length_b   1.000
_cell.length_c   1.000
_cell.angle_alpha   90.00
_cell.angle_beta   90.00
_cell.angle_gamma   90.00
#
_symmetry.space_group_name_H-M   'P 1'
#
loop_
_entity.id
_entity.type
_entity.pdbx_description
1 polymer ?
#
loop_
_entity_poly.entity_id
_entity_poly.type
_entity_poly.pdbx_seq_one_letter_code
_entity_poly.pdbx_strand_id
1 'polypeptide(L)'
;MSTRKISLTAALFIIIYIVQEAFVTQLQIAGGGFSLFLIFALLWAALSSPNVGALTGFVAGFLIDLSQSTAGAFGQWTLVLVLVGFGISYLGLGYENVRLNPFTITFLVSISVLAARVLYLLLSLLLGSNVGSFTSVITSLLIGLLWSAAVVPIAMPVVARAFDFINDTRSRL
;
A
#
# COMPACT_ATOMS: atom_id res chain seq x y z
N MET A 1 -16.07 -14.86 2.68
CA MET A 1 -14.70 -15.23 3.10
C MET A 1 -14.81 -16.12 4.34
N SER A 2 -14.01 -17.19 4.48
CA SER A 2 -13.98 -17.95 5.74
C SER A 2 -13.27 -17.12 6.82
N THR A 3 -13.74 -17.16 8.07
CA THR A 3 -13.19 -16.41 9.22
C THR A 3 -11.68 -16.63 9.38
N ARG A 4 -11.19 -17.84 9.07
CA ARG A 4 -9.76 -18.17 9.07
C ARG A 4 -8.95 -17.30 8.10
N LYS A 5 -9.44 -17.09 6.88
CA LYS A 5 -8.73 -16.25 5.88
C LYS A 5 -8.62 -14.81 6.34
N ILE A 6 -9.71 -14.27 6.88
CA ILE A 6 -9.75 -12.90 7.42
C ILE A 6 -8.72 -12.76 8.55
N SER A 7 -8.70 -13.71 9.50
CA SER A 7 -7.76 -13.67 10.62
C SER A 7 -6.29 -13.74 10.17
N LEU A 8 -5.97 -14.58 9.18
CA LEU A 8 -4.61 -14.71 8.64
C LEU A 8 -4.16 -13.47 7.88
N THR A 9 -5.03 -12.92 7.02
CA THR A 9 -4.75 -11.67 6.31
C THR A 9 -4.58 -10.51 7.29
N ALA A 10 -5.46 -10.40 8.29
CA ALA A 10 -5.34 -9.36 9.32
C ALA A 10 -4.03 -9.46 10.09
N ALA A 11 -3.67 -10.67 10.57
CA ALA A 11 -2.41 -10.91 11.25
C ALA A 11 -1.20 -10.55 10.38
N LEU A 12 -1.23 -10.91 9.09
CA LEU A 12 -0.18 -10.56 8.15
C LEU A 12 -0.02 -9.04 8.00
N PHE A 13 -1.12 -8.30 7.82
CA PHE A 13 -1.08 -6.84 7.74
C PHE A 13 -0.52 -6.21 9.03
N ILE A 14 -0.92 -6.70 10.20
CA ILE A 14 -0.40 -6.23 11.49
C ILE A 14 1.12 -6.49 11.58
N ILE A 15 1.59 -7.67 11.18
CA ILE A 15 3.03 -7.99 11.19
C ILE A 15 3.80 -7.04 10.27
N ILE A 16 3.34 -6.83 9.04
CA ILE A 16 4.01 -5.92 8.10
C ILE A 16 3.97 -4.47 8.63
N TYR A 17 2.87 -4.05 9.24
CA TYR A 17 2.75 -2.75 9.90
C TYR A 17 3.78 -2.58 11.03
N ILE A 18 3.92 -3.59 11.90
CA ILE A 18 4.93 -3.56 12.97
C ILE A 18 6.34 -3.51 12.39
N VAL A 19 6.63 -4.29 11.33
CA VAL A 19 7.94 -4.25 10.66
C VAL A 19 8.22 -2.88 10.05
N GLN A 20 7.21 -2.25 9.45
CA GLN A 20 7.30 -0.89 8.93
C GLN A 20 7.68 0.10 10.04
N GLU A 21 6.94 0.13 11.15
CA GLU A 21 7.18 1.09 12.24
C GLU A 21 8.47 0.81 13.04
N ALA A 22 8.75 -0.46 13.31
CA ALA A 22 9.88 -0.85 14.15
C ALA A 22 11.23 -0.83 13.43
N PHE A 23 11.26 -1.11 12.12
CA PHE A 23 12.51 -1.21 11.36
C PHE A 23 12.60 -0.18 10.25
N VAL A 24 11.64 -0.14 9.32
CA VAL A 24 11.76 0.70 8.11
C VAL A 24 11.79 2.18 8.45
N THR A 25 10.91 2.64 9.34
CA THR A 25 10.86 4.03 9.80
C THR A 25 12.16 4.44 10.51
N GLN A 26 12.87 3.51 11.15
CA GLN A 26 14.12 3.79 11.88
C GLN A 26 15.34 3.93 10.96
N LEU A 27 15.30 3.38 9.74
CA LEU A 27 16.43 3.44 8.81
C LEU A 27 16.71 4.85 8.28
N GLN A 28 15.80 5.82 8.49
CA GLN A 28 15.92 7.23 8.09
C GLN A 28 16.53 7.43 6.70
N ILE A 29 16.10 6.59 5.75
CA ILE A 29 16.68 6.54 4.40
C ILE A 29 16.45 7.89 3.71
N ALA A 30 17.43 8.33 2.91
CA ALA A 30 17.45 9.63 2.24
C ALA A 30 16.10 10.01 1.61
N GLY A 31 15.64 11.24 1.89
CA GLY A 31 14.43 11.82 1.31
C GLY A 31 13.10 11.28 1.86
N GLY A 32 13.10 10.68 3.04
CA GLY A 32 11.89 10.13 3.68
C GLY A 32 11.58 8.67 3.32
N GLY A 33 12.44 8.03 2.53
CA GLY A 33 12.39 6.59 2.23
C GLY A 33 11.11 6.11 1.53
N PHE A 34 10.77 4.84 1.78
CA PHE A 34 9.56 4.20 1.27
C PHE A 34 8.67 3.70 2.39
N SER A 35 7.39 3.54 2.07
CA SER A 35 6.45 2.85 2.95
C SER A 35 6.30 1.42 2.46
N LEU A 36 6.96 0.48 3.16
CA LEU A 36 6.83 -0.95 2.87
C LEU A 36 5.37 -1.37 3.01
N PHE A 37 4.72 -0.89 4.06
CA PHE A 37 3.32 -1.20 4.35
C PHE A 37 2.38 -0.73 3.25
N LEU A 38 2.56 0.49 2.73
CA LEU A 38 1.72 1.02 1.65
C LEU A 38 1.96 0.27 0.34
N ILE A 39 3.21 -0.05 -0.01
CA ILE A 39 3.54 -0.88 -1.18
C ILE A 39 2.88 -2.26 -1.05
N PHE A 40 3.00 -2.88 0.13
CA PHE A 40 2.41 -4.18 0.43
C PHE A 40 0.88 -4.16 0.28
N ALA A 41 0.21 -3.16 0.86
CA ALA A 41 -1.25 -3.03 0.79
C ALA A 41 -1.74 -2.86 -0.66
N LEU A 42 -1.05 -2.06 -1.47
CA LEU A 42 -1.41 -1.84 -2.87
C LEU A 42 -1.10 -3.06 -3.75
N LEU A 43 0.00 -3.77 -3.50
CA LEU A 43 0.27 -5.06 -4.16
C LEU A 43 -0.83 -6.08 -3.83
N TRP A 44 -1.22 -6.17 -2.56
CA TRP A 44 -2.30 -7.06 -2.13
C TRP A 44 -3.62 -6.70 -2.80
N ALA A 45 -3.95 -5.40 -2.85
CA ALA A 45 -5.12 -4.91 -3.56
C ALA A 45 -5.04 -5.25 -5.06
N ALA A 46 -3.91 -5.02 -5.74
CA ALA A 46 -3.75 -5.32 -7.16
C ALA A 46 -3.97 -6.80 -7.53
N LEU A 47 -3.72 -7.72 -6.59
CA LEU A 47 -3.99 -9.16 -6.76
C LEU A 47 -5.43 -9.56 -6.40
N SER A 48 -6.18 -8.66 -5.76
CA SER A 48 -7.52 -8.89 -5.24
C SER A 48 -8.61 -8.38 -6.18
N SER A 49 -9.85 -8.83 -5.97
CA SER A 49 -11.02 -8.24 -6.64
C SER A 49 -11.28 -6.80 -6.14
N PRO A 50 -11.95 -5.93 -6.91
CA PRO A 50 -12.17 -4.53 -6.53
C PRO A 50 -12.78 -4.32 -5.15
N ASN A 51 -13.78 -5.13 -4.77
CA ASN A 51 -14.40 -5.05 -3.45
C ASN A 51 -13.43 -5.43 -2.31
N VAL A 52 -12.58 -6.43 -2.54
CA VAL A 52 -11.56 -6.85 -1.58
C VAL A 52 -10.40 -5.85 -1.55
N GLY A 53 -10.08 -5.21 -2.67
CA GLY A 53 -9.14 -4.11 -2.78
C GLY A 53 -9.55 -2.89 -1.96
N ALA A 54 -10.80 -2.47 -2.07
CA ALA A 54 -11.38 -1.39 -1.25
C ALA A 54 -11.32 -1.72 0.24
N LEU A 55 -11.69 -2.95 0.62
CA LEU A 55 -11.62 -3.42 2.02
C LEU A 55 -10.18 -3.46 2.53
N THR A 56 -9.24 -3.93 1.71
CA THR A 56 -7.81 -3.94 2.02
C THR A 56 -7.31 -2.51 2.23
N GLY A 57 -7.69 -1.60 1.35
CA GLY A 57 -7.40 -0.18 1.44
C GLY A 57 -7.94 0.45 2.73
N PHE A 58 -9.18 0.13 3.10
CA PHE A 58 -9.79 0.58 4.36
C PHE A 58 -8.96 0.14 5.57
N VAL A 59 -8.70 -1.17 5.69
CA VAL A 59 -7.97 -1.73 6.84
C VAL A 59 -6.53 -1.20 6.89
N ALA A 60 -5.86 -1.12 5.74
CA ALA A 60 -4.51 -0.59 5.66
C ALA A 60 -4.47 0.89 6.05
N GLY A 61 -5.36 1.71 5.49
CA GLY A 61 -5.41 3.13 5.83
C GLY A 61 -5.76 3.37 7.30
N PHE A 62 -6.64 2.55 7.88
CA PHE A 62 -6.94 2.59 9.31
C PHE A 62 -5.70 2.31 10.16
N LEU A 63 -4.87 1.32 9.78
CA LEU A 63 -3.61 1.04 10.49
C LEU A 63 -2.60 2.18 10.33
N ILE A 64 -2.51 2.81 9.16
CA ILE A 64 -1.64 3.98 8.96
C ILE A 64 -2.13 5.18 9.78
N ASP A 65 -3.44 5.41 9.86
CA ASP A 65 -4.00 6.49 10.68
C ASP A 65 -3.75 6.29 12.19
N LEU A 66 -3.49 5.05 12.63
CA LEU A 66 -3.05 4.73 14.00
C LEU A 66 -1.53 4.87 14.20
N SER A 67 -0.76 5.09 13.13
CA SER A 67 0.69 5.24 13.20
C SER A 67 1.09 6.53 13.89
N GLN A 68 2.03 6.42 14.83
CA GLN A 68 2.66 7.56 15.48
C GLN A 68 3.64 8.28 14.57
N SER A 69 4.15 7.63 13.52
CA SER A 69 5.09 8.22 12.56
C SER A 69 4.37 9.06 11.49
N THR A 70 3.05 8.96 11.40
CA THR A 70 2.23 9.68 10.42
C THR A 70 1.54 10.87 11.08
N ALA A 71 1.96 12.08 10.72
CA ALA A 71 1.26 13.30 11.13
C ALA A 71 0.15 13.62 10.12
N GLY A 72 -1.10 13.32 10.49
CA GLY A 72 -2.29 13.54 9.67
C GLY A 72 -3.57 13.51 10.51
N ALA A 73 -4.68 13.98 9.94
CA ALA A 73 -5.97 13.83 10.59
C ALA A 73 -6.39 12.36 10.54
N PHE A 74 -6.93 11.84 11.65
CA PHE A 74 -7.41 10.46 11.70
C PHE A 74 -8.49 10.21 10.63
N GLY A 75 -8.37 9.11 9.89
CA GLY A 75 -9.26 8.74 8.79
C GLY A 75 -8.83 9.23 7.40
N GLN A 76 -7.79 10.06 7.32
CA GLN A 76 -7.31 10.60 6.05
C GLN A 76 -6.67 9.51 5.18
N TRP A 77 -5.79 8.68 5.73
CA TRP A 77 -5.21 7.56 4.98
C TRP A 77 -6.24 6.48 4.68
N THR A 78 -7.19 6.26 5.61
CA THR A 78 -8.33 5.37 5.38
C THR A 78 -9.08 5.75 4.11
N LEU A 79 -9.47 7.03 3.96
CA LEU A 79 -10.19 7.48 2.77
C LEU A 79 -9.34 7.33 1.50
N VAL A 80 -8.07 7.74 1.55
CA VAL A 80 -7.14 7.66 0.42
C VAL A 80 -7.00 6.22 -0.07
N LEU A 81 -6.71 5.29 0.85
CA LEU A 81 -6.40 3.91 0.48
C LEU A 81 -7.65 3.12 0.08
N VAL A 82 -8.85 3.46 0.55
CA VAL A 82 -10.09 2.89 -0.02
C VAL A 82 -10.21 3.20 -1.50
N LEU A 83 -10.02 4.47 -1.89
CA LEU A 83 -10.16 4.91 -3.27
C LEU A 83 -9.06 4.33 -4.17
N VAL A 84 -7.79 4.43 -3.72
CA VAL A 84 -6.65 3.92 -4.50
C VAL A 84 -6.63 2.39 -4.52
N GLY A 85 -6.98 1.73 -3.41
CA GLY A 85 -7.10 0.28 -3.31
C GLY A 85 -8.19 -0.27 -4.23
N PHE A 86 -9.35 0.38 -4.30
CA PHE A 86 -10.36 0.03 -5.29
C PHE A 86 -9.85 0.26 -6.72
N GLY A 87 -9.25 1.43 -6.99
CA GLY A 87 -8.76 1.80 -8.32
C GLY A 87 -7.70 0.86 -8.85
N ILE A 88 -6.70 0.48 -8.03
CA ILE A 88 -5.65 -0.44 -8.45
C ILE A 88 -6.16 -1.86 -8.67
N SER A 89 -7.14 -2.32 -7.88
CA SER A 89 -7.77 -3.63 -8.09
C SER A 89 -8.67 -3.65 -9.32
N TYR A 90 -9.29 -2.52 -9.67
CA TYR A 90 -10.12 -2.38 -10.86
C TYR A 90 -9.26 -2.33 -12.14
N LEU A 91 -8.13 -1.61 -12.09
CA LEU A 91 -7.17 -1.54 -13.18
C LEU A 91 -6.22 -2.74 -13.23
N GLY A 92 -6.09 -3.47 -12.13
CA GLY A 92 -5.29 -4.67 -12.00
C GLY A 92 -5.69 -5.65 -13.08
N LEU A 93 -4.75 -5.97 -13.96
CA LEU A 93 -4.96 -6.63 -15.25
C LEU A 93 -5.45 -8.10 -15.14
N GLY A 94 -6.01 -8.50 -14.01
CA GLY A 94 -6.22 -9.89 -13.64
C GLY A 94 -4.96 -10.52 -13.06
N TYR A 95 -5.15 -11.43 -12.11
CA TYR A 95 -4.09 -12.11 -11.36
C TYR A 95 -3.01 -12.74 -12.28
N GLU A 96 -3.40 -13.24 -13.46
CA GLU A 96 -2.47 -13.83 -14.44
C GLU A 96 -1.54 -12.80 -15.10
N ASN A 97 -2.07 -11.67 -15.60
CA ASN A 97 -1.24 -10.63 -16.23
C ASN A 97 -0.31 -9.95 -15.22
N VAL A 98 -0.73 -9.86 -13.96
CA VAL A 98 0.07 -9.30 -12.86
C VAL A 98 1.28 -10.19 -12.52
N ARG A 99 1.15 -11.52 -12.58
CA ARG A 99 2.29 -12.45 -12.38
C ARG A 99 3.20 -12.55 -13.60
N LEU A 100 2.64 -12.45 -14.81
CA LEU A 100 3.39 -12.70 -16.05
C LEU A 100 4.27 -11.52 -16.48
N ASN A 101 3.97 -10.28 -16.06
CA ASN A 101 4.79 -9.11 -16.43
C ASN A 101 5.21 -8.25 -15.21
N PRO A 102 6.41 -8.50 -14.64
CA PRO A 102 6.96 -7.73 -13.52
C PRO A 102 7.05 -6.23 -13.75
N PHE A 103 7.23 -5.80 -15.01
CA PHE A 103 7.31 -4.39 -15.35
C PHE A 103 5.96 -3.70 -15.17
N THR A 104 4.88 -4.32 -15.63
CA THR A 104 3.54 -3.73 -15.56
C THR A 104 3.05 -3.56 -14.13
N ILE A 105 3.25 -4.56 -13.27
CA ILE A 105 2.87 -4.45 -11.86
C ILE A 105 3.72 -3.41 -11.11
N THR A 106 5.01 -3.33 -11.43
CA THR A 106 5.91 -2.31 -10.87
C THR A 106 5.42 -0.91 -11.22
N PHE A 107 5.09 -0.68 -12.49
CA PHE A 107 4.55 0.60 -12.95
C PHE A 107 3.21 0.92 -12.28
N LEU A 108 2.26 -0.03 -12.30
CA LEU A 108 0.91 0.15 -11.74
C LEU A 108 0.95 0.50 -10.26
N VAL A 109 1.70 -0.26 -9.44
CA VAL A 109 1.79 -0.02 -8.00
C VAL A 109 2.53 1.27 -7.71
N SER A 110 3.62 1.58 -8.42
CA SER A 110 4.39 2.81 -8.17
C SER A 110 3.58 4.07 -8.48
N ILE A 111 2.81 4.06 -9.57
CA ILE A 111 1.87 5.15 -9.88
C ILE A 111 0.75 5.21 -8.84
N SER A 112 0.26 4.08 -8.35
CA SER A 112 -0.77 4.06 -7.29
C SER A 112 -0.25 4.60 -5.97
N VAL A 113 1.01 4.32 -5.61
CA VAL A 113 1.69 4.91 -4.43
C VAL A 113 1.76 6.43 -4.58
N LEU A 114 2.17 6.91 -5.76
CA LEU A 114 2.22 8.34 -6.06
C LEU A 114 0.83 8.97 -5.96
N ALA A 115 -0.18 8.35 -6.56
CA ALA A 115 -1.57 8.81 -6.50
C ALA A 115 -2.09 8.89 -5.06
N ALA A 116 -1.79 7.88 -4.23
CA ALA A 116 -2.15 7.88 -2.81
C ALA A 116 -1.50 9.05 -2.06
N ARG A 117 -0.19 9.29 -2.27
CA ARG A 117 0.52 10.41 -1.64
C ARG A 117 0.00 11.77 -2.10
N VAL A 118 -0.28 11.93 -3.40
CA VAL A 118 -0.86 13.17 -3.94
C VAL A 118 -2.24 13.42 -3.35
N LEU A 119 -3.10 12.40 -3.32
CA LEU A 119 -4.44 12.54 -2.74
C LEU A 119 -4.38 12.87 -1.25
N TYR A 120 -3.46 12.24 -0.52
CA TYR A 120 -3.19 12.58 0.88
C TYR A 120 -2.81 14.06 1.02
N LEU A 121 -1.86 14.56 0.23
CA LEU A 121 -1.44 15.97 0.28
C LEU A 121 -2.58 16.94 -0.06
N LEU A 122 -3.42 16.61 -1.04
CA LEU A 122 -4.59 17.42 -1.38
C LEU A 122 -5.59 17.49 -0.23
N LEU A 123 -5.88 16.35 0.42
CA LEU A 123 -6.74 16.33 1.61
C LEU A 123 -6.10 17.10 2.77
N SER A 124 -4.79 16.97 2.98
CA SER A 124 -4.04 17.72 3.99
C SER A 124 -4.17 19.23 3.79
N LEU A 125 -4.08 19.69 2.53
CA LEU A 125 -4.28 21.10 2.16
C LEU A 125 -5.71 21.56 2.42
N LEU A 126 -6.70 20.75 2.06
CA LEU A 126 -8.12 21.05 2.30
C LEU A 126 -8.45 21.14 3.79
N LEU A 127 -7.78 20.33 4.62
CA LEU A 127 -7.89 20.36 6.07
C LEU A 127 -7.09 21.52 6.71
N GLY A 128 -6.42 22.36 5.91
CA GLY A 128 -5.67 23.52 6.39
C GLY A 128 -4.34 23.18 7.06
N SER A 129 -3.80 21.97 6.85
CA SER A 129 -2.52 21.58 7.44
C SER A 129 -1.32 22.12 6.66
N ASN A 130 -0.23 22.42 7.37
CA ASN A 130 1.03 22.87 6.77
C ASN A 130 1.80 21.69 6.18
N VAL A 131 1.68 21.49 4.86
CA VAL A 131 2.35 20.40 4.10
C VAL A 131 3.81 20.69 3.73
N GLY A 132 4.41 21.73 4.30
CA GLY A 132 5.81 22.11 4.05
C GLY A 132 6.02 22.91 2.76
N SER A 133 7.28 23.06 2.35
CA SER A 133 7.65 23.83 1.15
C SER A 133 7.37 23.05 -0.13
N PHE A 134 6.94 23.74 -1.18
CA PHE A 134 6.66 23.15 -2.50
C PHE A 134 7.81 22.28 -3.03
N THR A 135 9.05 22.73 -2.89
CA THR A 135 10.23 21.97 -3.29
C THR A 135 10.36 20.67 -2.49
N SER A 136 10.17 20.74 -1.17
CA SER A 136 10.23 19.55 -0.31
C SER A 136 9.15 18.53 -0.65
N VAL A 137 7.94 18.98 -0.97
CA VAL A 137 6.83 18.13 -1.39
C VAL A 137 7.18 17.40 -2.69
N ILE A 138 7.60 18.12 -3.73
CA ILE A 138 7.97 17.49 -5.02
C ILE A 138 9.13 16.51 -4.84
N THR A 139 10.18 16.90 -4.12
CA THR A 139 11.32 16.02 -3.86
C THR A 139 10.88 14.75 -3.12
N SER A 140 9.99 14.85 -2.13
CA SER A 140 9.47 13.69 -1.40
C SER A 140 8.62 12.75 -2.27
N LEU A 141 7.84 13.29 -3.20
CA LEU A 141 7.03 12.51 -4.14
C LEU A 141 7.91 11.78 -5.15
N LEU A 142 8.91 12.45 -5.71
CA LEU A 142 9.85 11.83 -6.67
C LEU A 142 10.71 10.75 -6.02
N ILE A 143 11.29 11.03 -4.85
CA ILE A 143 12.08 10.04 -4.12
C ILE A 143 11.21 8.85 -3.71
N GLY A 144 9.99 9.11 -3.23
CA GLY A 144 9.02 8.07 -2.91
C GLY A 144 8.64 7.19 -4.11
N LEU A 145 8.43 7.80 -5.28
CA LEU A 145 8.15 7.09 -6.52
C LEU A 145 9.32 6.19 -6.92
N LEU A 146 10.54 6.71 -6.88
CA LEU A 146 11.76 5.95 -7.23
C LEU A 146 11.96 4.77 -6.29
N TRP A 147 11.82 4.97 -4.98
CA TRP A 147 11.93 3.86 -4.04
C TRP A 147 10.83 2.82 -4.24
N SER A 148 9.60 3.26 -4.52
CA SER A 148 8.50 2.33 -4.79
C SER A 148 8.78 1.48 -6.02
N ALA A 149 9.26 2.10 -7.11
CA ALA A 149 9.65 1.39 -8.32
C ALA A 149 10.78 0.39 -8.10
N ALA A 150 11.71 0.68 -7.19
CA ALA A 150 12.79 -0.24 -6.83
C ALA A 150 12.32 -1.41 -5.93
N VAL A 151 11.44 -1.13 -4.96
CA VAL A 151 11.02 -2.10 -3.93
C VAL A 151 9.91 -3.04 -4.45
N VAL A 152 9.00 -2.55 -5.30
CA VAL A 152 7.88 -3.34 -5.81
C VAL A 152 8.31 -4.67 -6.47
N PRO A 153 9.27 -4.73 -7.41
CA PRO A 153 9.62 -6.00 -8.05
C PRO A 153 10.23 -7.02 -7.06
N ILE A 154 10.86 -6.54 -5.99
CA ILE A 154 11.42 -7.38 -4.92
C ILE A 154 10.29 -7.87 -3.99
N ALA A 155 9.34 -7.01 -3.67
CA ALA A 155 8.21 -7.33 -2.80
C ALA A 155 7.17 -8.23 -3.48
N MET A 156 6.92 -8.05 -4.78
CA MET A 156 5.90 -8.77 -5.54
C MET A 156 5.94 -10.30 -5.35
N PRO A 157 7.07 -11.01 -5.55
CA PRO A 157 7.08 -12.47 -5.40
C PRO A 157 6.75 -12.92 -3.97
N VAL A 158 7.11 -12.13 -2.95
CA VAL A 158 6.78 -12.42 -1.55
C VAL A 158 5.29 -12.24 -1.31
N VAL A 159 4.72 -11.12 -1.77
CA VAL A 159 3.29 -10.82 -1.62
C VAL A 159 2.43 -11.84 -2.38
N ALA A 160 2.80 -12.17 -3.62
CA ALA A 160 2.08 -13.16 -4.43
C ALA A 160 2.06 -14.54 -3.75
N ARG A 161 3.19 -15.01 -3.23
CA ARG A 161 3.24 -16.29 -2.49
C ARG A 161 2.38 -16.28 -1.23
N ALA A 162 2.39 -15.19 -0.47
CA ALA A 162 1.56 -15.06 0.72
C ALA A 162 0.06 -15.01 0.37
N PHE A 163 -0.29 -14.31 -0.70
CA PHE A 163 -1.64 -14.23 -1.23
C PHE A 163 -2.15 -15.60 -1.67
N ASP A 164 -1.33 -16.35 -2.41
CA ASP A 164 -1.64 -17.70 -2.85
C ASP A 164 -1.83 -18.63 -1.67
N PHE A 165 -0.91 -18.63 -0.70
CA PHE A 165 -1.00 -19.48 0.48
C PHE A 165 -2.32 -19.29 1.26
N ILE A 166 -2.77 -18.04 1.43
CA ILE A 166 -4.01 -17.71 2.13
C ILE A 166 -5.25 -18.05 1.29
N ASN A 167 -5.15 -17.97 -0.03
CA ASN A 167 -6.28 -18.22 -0.92
C ASN A 167 -6.44 -19.69 -1.33
N ASP A 168 -5.34 -20.41 -1.51
CA ASP A 168 -5.22 -21.80 -1.97
C ASP A 168 -5.49 -22.84 -0.87
N THR A 169 -5.72 -22.40 0.38
CA THR A 169 -6.18 -23.27 1.49
C THR A 169 -7.54 -23.98 1.23
N ARG A 170 -8.13 -23.84 0.04
CA ARG A 170 -9.33 -24.54 -0.44
C ARG A 170 -9.06 -25.68 -1.44
N SER A 171 -7.92 -25.76 -2.12
CA SER A 171 -7.69 -26.82 -3.13
C SER A 171 -7.32 -28.18 -2.54
N ARG A 172 -7.12 -28.25 -1.21
CA ARG A 172 -6.64 -29.42 -0.47
C ARG A 172 -7.65 -30.01 0.54
N LEU A 173 -8.91 -29.58 0.49
CA LEU A 173 -10.03 -30.14 1.27
C LEU A 173 -11.18 -30.47 0.33
#